data_AF-A0A2V6PSL7-F1
#
_entry.id   AF-A0A2V6PSL7-F1
#
_cell.length_a   1.000
_cell.length_b   1.000
_cell.length_c   1.000
_cell.angle_alpha   90.00
_cell.angle_beta   90.00
_cell.angle_gamma   90.00
#
_symmetry.space_group_name_H-M   'P 1'
#
loop_
_entity.id
_entity.type
_entity.pdbx_description
1 polymer ?
#
loop_
_entity_poly.entity_id
_entity_poly.type
_entity_poly.pdbx_seq_one_letter_code
_entity_poly.pdbx_strand_id
1 'polypeptide(L)'
;MHRPRFATRLSTAALVVFVAGCTGHRAASLAAGPVATAFTQASGLAGTWNGSFTWVGAYFYIDDARMAVRIEDDGRFTATVTPAGGTNNLAKPSRLAGTVVPRGDLVTLRNEEGPWPWITLARSGDTLYGVAVDPATQANVMMKLVHDDSWPSASGPGRGPGR
;
A
#
# COMPACT_ATOMS: atom_id res chain seq x y z
N MET A 1 25.53 35.73 68.63
CA MET A 1 24.16 35.33 68.22
C MET A 1 24.29 33.93 67.59
N HIS A 2 24.21 32.77 68.28
CA HIS A 2 23.01 32.04 68.79
C HIS A 2 21.80 32.24 67.86
N ARG A 3 21.16 31.25 67.22
CA ARG A 3 20.85 29.82 67.56
C ARG A 3 20.33 29.11 66.25
N PRO A 4 19.71 27.90 66.22
CA PRO A 4 20.18 26.76 65.41
C PRO A 4 19.10 26.06 64.51
N ARG A 5 19.44 24.87 63.96
CA ARG A 5 18.57 23.77 63.45
C ARG A 5 17.94 24.05 62.07
N PHE A 6 17.96 23.13 61.10
CA PHE A 6 17.32 21.80 61.15
C PHE A 6 18.13 20.73 60.41
N ALA A 7 18.28 19.59 61.07
CA ALA A 7 18.67 18.32 60.47
C ALA A 7 17.46 17.70 59.78
N THR A 8 17.65 17.10 58.60
CA THR A 8 16.77 16.05 58.11
C THR A 8 17.63 15.02 57.36
N ARG A 9 17.84 13.88 58.02
CA ARG A 9 18.34 12.64 57.42
C ARG A 9 17.14 11.90 56.84
N LEU A 10 17.23 11.38 55.63
CA LEU A 10 16.38 10.32 55.08
C LEU A 10 17.26 9.57 54.05
N SER A 11 17.99 8.54 54.50
CA SER A 11 17.60 7.13 54.49
C SER A 11 17.76 6.48 53.10
N THR A 12 18.91 5.85 52.93
CA THR A 12 19.28 4.91 51.88
C THR A 12 18.34 3.71 51.89
N ALA A 13 17.78 3.35 50.72
CA ALA A 13 17.24 2.01 50.48
C ALA A 13 17.89 1.47 49.21
N ALA A 14 18.94 0.66 49.39
CA ALA A 14 19.50 -0.15 48.32
C ALA A 14 18.59 -1.37 48.13
N LEU A 15 17.99 -1.49 46.95
CA LEU A 15 17.15 -2.64 46.60
C LEU A 15 17.99 -3.58 45.74
N VAL A 16 18.62 -4.56 46.39
CA VAL A 16 19.27 -5.69 45.72
C VAL A 16 18.18 -6.71 45.41
N VAL A 17 17.82 -6.85 44.14
CA VAL A 17 16.96 -7.95 43.67
C VAL A 17 17.86 -9.00 43.03
N PHE A 18 18.03 -10.13 43.72
CA PHE A 18 18.58 -11.35 43.15
C PHE A 18 17.42 -12.11 42.50
N VAL A 19 17.38 -12.18 41.17
CA VAL A 19 16.49 -13.12 40.45
C VAL A 19 17.33 -14.26 39.92
N ALA A 20 17.20 -15.42 40.58
CA ALA A 20 17.67 -16.70 40.09
C ALA A 20 16.93 -17.06 38.79
N GLY A 21 17.65 -17.63 37.83
CA GLY A 21 17.17 -17.84 36.47
C GLY A 21 16.03 -18.84 36.33
N CYS A 22 15.21 -18.62 35.31
CA CYS A 22 14.56 -19.68 34.54
C CYS A 22 14.87 -19.40 33.07
N THR A 23 15.56 -20.34 32.43
CA THR A 23 15.72 -20.41 30.96
C THR A 23 14.33 -20.44 30.32
N GLY A 24 13.93 -19.32 29.72
CA GLY A 24 12.68 -19.19 28.98
C GLY A 24 12.89 -18.25 27.82
N HIS A 25 12.83 -18.80 26.60
CA HIS A 25 12.98 -18.10 25.33
C HIS A 25 12.23 -16.75 25.32
N ARG A 26 12.98 -15.65 25.32
CA ARG A 26 12.49 -14.36 24.84
C ARG A 26 13.28 -14.04 23.58
N ALA A 27 12.64 -14.30 22.44
CA ALA A 27 13.00 -13.69 21.18
C ALA A 27 13.20 -12.20 21.43
N ALA A 28 14.37 -11.69 21.03
CA ALA A 28 14.66 -10.29 21.06
C ALA A 28 13.59 -9.58 20.23
N SER A 29 12.65 -8.91 20.88
CA SER A 29 11.83 -7.90 20.24
C SER A 29 12.74 -6.69 20.05
N LEU A 30 13.61 -6.78 19.04
CA LEU A 30 14.27 -5.63 18.47
C LEU A 30 13.15 -4.70 18.01
N ALA A 31 13.16 -3.47 18.52
CA ALA A 31 12.25 -2.43 18.09
C ALA A 31 12.22 -2.40 16.55
N ALA A 32 11.11 -2.83 15.96
CA ALA A 32 10.91 -2.74 14.53
C ALA A 32 10.97 -1.25 14.17
N GLY A 33 12.07 -0.82 13.54
CA GLY A 33 12.20 0.55 13.07
C GLY A 33 11.13 0.84 12.00
N PRO A 34 10.84 2.13 11.72
CA PRO A 34 9.84 2.53 10.73
C PRO A 34 10.04 1.89 9.35
N VAL A 35 11.30 1.58 9.00
CA VAL A 35 11.67 0.85 7.79
C VAL A 35 11.13 -0.58 7.79
N ALA A 36 11.29 -1.33 8.88
CA ALA A 36 10.80 -2.70 9.00
C ALA A 36 9.26 -2.75 8.94
N THR A 37 8.57 -1.80 9.58
CA THR A 37 7.10 -1.69 9.52
C THR A 37 6.61 -1.38 8.10
N ALA A 38 7.28 -0.46 7.38
CA ALA A 38 6.94 -0.15 6.00
C ALA A 38 7.13 -1.36 5.07
N PHE A 39 8.21 -2.13 5.26
CA PHE A 39 8.42 -3.39 4.54
C PHE A 39 7.34 -4.41 4.84
N THR A 40 7.01 -4.66 6.12
CA THR A 40 5.92 -5.60 6.47
C THR A 40 4.57 -5.18 5.87
N GLN A 41 4.26 -3.88 5.85
CA GLN A 41 3.05 -3.37 5.23
C GLN A 41 3.06 -3.51 3.70
N ALA A 42 4.22 -3.31 3.06
CA ALA A 42 4.41 -3.51 1.63
C ALA A 42 4.34 -5.00 1.24
N SER A 43 4.92 -5.90 2.04
CA SER A 43 4.78 -7.35 1.84
C SER A 43 3.32 -7.80 1.98
N GLY A 44 2.53 -7.14 2.84
CA GLY A 44 1.07 -7.34 2.90
C GLY A 44 0.29 -6.81 1.69
N LEU A 45 0.95 -6.24 0.68
CA LEU A 45 0.40 -5.82 -0.60
C LEU A 45 0.98 -6.62 -1.78
N ALA A 46 1.95 -7.50 -1.53
CA ALA A 46 2.59 -8.31 -2.55
C ALA A 46 1.54 -9.18 -3.26
N GLY A 47 1.67 -9.31 -4.57
CA GLY A 47 0.66 -9.94 -5.39
C GLY A 47 0.33 -9.17 -6.66
N THR A 48 -0.70 -9.64 -7.34
CA THR A 48 -1.18 -9.02 -8.57
C THR A 48 -2.52 -8.37 -8.29
N TRP A 49 -2.67 -7.14 -8.76
CA TRP A 49 -3.85 -6.31 -8.60
C TRP A 49 -4.37 -5.92 -9.98
N ASN A 50 -5.62 -6.23 -10.28
CA ASN A 50 -6.24 -5.97 -11.57
C ASN A 50 -7.45 -5.05 -11.42
N GLY A 51 -7.64 -4.18 -12.39
CA GLY A 51 -8.81 -3.30 -12.39
C GLY A 51 -8.83 -2.30 -13.53
N SER A 52 -9.36 -1.13 -13.24
CA SER A 52 -9.56 -0.08 -14.23
C SER A 52 -9.56 1.30 -13.63
N PHE A 53 -9.42 2.29 -14.50
CA PHE A 53 -9.83 3.65 -14.21
C PHE A 53 -10.79 4.17 -15.28
N THR A 54 -11.64 5.11 -14.88
CA THR A 54 -12.60 5.78 -15.76
C THR A 54 -12.65 7.27 -15.49
N TRP A 55 -12.85 8.07 -16.54
CA TRP A 55 -12.94 9.53 -16.41
C TRP A 55 -14.23 9.92 -15.70
N VAL A 56 -14.09 10.58 -14.54
CA VAL A 56 -15.20 11.18 -13.79
C VAL A 56 -15.83 12.35 -14.57
N GLY A 57 -17.08 12.17 -15.01
CA GLY A 57 -17.85 13.21 -15.70
C GLY A 57 -17.61 13.28 -17.21
N ALA A 58 -17.03 12.25 -17.83
CA ALA A 58 -16.90 12.19 -19.28
C ALA A 58 -18.25 12.08 -20.01
N TYR A 59 -18.33 12.68 -21.20
CA TYR A 59 -19.49 12.59 -22.09
C TYR A 59 -19.10 12.27 -23.54
N PHE A 60 -18.14 13.02 -24.12
CA PHE A 60 -17.65 12.78 -25.50
C PHE A 60 -16.21 12.28 -25.60
N TYR A 61 -15.42 12.45 -24.53
CA TYR A 61 -14.01 12.11 -24.50
C TYR A 61 -13.77 11.15 -23.34
N ILE A 62 -13.95 9.86 -23.60
CA ILE A 62 -13.76 8.81 -22.59
C ILE A 62 -12.25 8.52 -22.49
N ASP A 63 -11.74 8.46 -21.26
CA ASP A 63 -10.35 8.09 -20.92
C ASP A 63 -10.40 6.90 -19.95
N ASP A 64 -10.93 5.80 -20.46
CA ASP A 64 -11.12 4.58 -19.70
C ASP A 64 -9.99 3.61 -20.03
N ALA A 65 -9.42 2.98 -19.01
CA ALA A 65 -8.36 2.01 -19.19
C ALA A 65 -8.42 0.87 -18.19
N ARG A 66 -7.85 -0.27 -18.59
CA ARG A 66 -7.52 -1.37 -17.70
C ARG A 66 -6.13 -1.18 -17.13
N MET A 67 -5.96 -1.55 -15.87
CA MET A 67 -4.69 -1.47 -15.17
C MET A 67 -4.40 -2.78 -14.47
N ALA A 68 -3.20 -3.31 -14.68
CA ALA A 68 -2.67 -4.47 -13.97
C ALA A 68 -1.39 -4.05 -13.24
N VAL A 69 -1.33 -4.27 -11.93
CA VAL A 69 -0.20 -3.92 -11.08
C VAL A 69 0.34 -5.18 -10.43
N ARG A 70 1.65 -5.40 -10.55
CA ARG A 70 2.37 -6.45 -9.85
C ARG A 70 3.22 -5.81 -8.76
N ILE A 71 3.01 -6.19 -7.52
CA ILE A 71 3.78 -5.75 -6.35
C ILE A 71 4.60 -6.93 -5.85
N GLU A 72 5.90 -6.74 -5.72
CA GLU A 72 6.84 -7.72 -5.18
C GLU A 72 6.97 -7.57 -3.65
N ASP A 73 7.47 -8.61 -2.97
CA ASP A 73 7.61 -8.64 -1.50
C ASP A 73 8.51 -7.54 -0.93
N ASP A 74 9.44 -7.04 -1.75
CA ASP A 74 10.35 -5.93 -1.42
C ASP A 74 9.71 -4.53 -1.59
N GLY A 75 8.45 -4.49 -2.01
CA GLY A 75 7.69 -3.26 -2.22
C GLY A 75 7.96 -2.58 -3.57
N ARG A 76 8.71 -3.20 -4.49
CA ARG A 76 8.75 -2.73 -5.88
C ARG A 76 7.45 -3.08 -6.59
N PHE A 77 7.05 -2.24 -7.53
CA PHE A 77 5.93 -2.55 -8.41
C PHE A 77 6.25 -2.31 -9.87
N THR A 78 5.54 -3.03 -10.72
CA THR A 78 5.36 -2.71 -12.14
C THR A 78 3.87 -2.65 -12.45
N ALA A 79 3.48 -1.84 -13.43
CA ALA A 79 2.11 -1.79 -13.89
C ALA A 79 2.03 -1.60 -15.40
N THR A 80 0.96 -2.12 -15.98
CA THR A 80 0.55 -1.83 -17.36
C THR A 80 -0.81 -1.16 -17.36
N VAL A 81 -0.93 -0.13 -18.19
CA VAL A 81 -2.19 0.56 -18.48
C VAL A 81 -2.53 0.30 -19.94
N THR A 82 -3.73 -0.19 -20.19
CA THR A 82 -4.23 -0.52 -21.53
C THR A 82 -5.55 0.18 -21.77
N PRO A 83 -5.67 1.03 -22.81
CA PRO A 83 -6.93 1.70 -23.15
C PRO A 83 -8.08 0.69 -23.27
N ALA A 84 -9.24 1.01 -22.69
CA ALA A 84 -10.44 0.19 -22.81
C ALA A 84 -11.01 0.26 -24.23
N GLY A 85 -11.75 -0.77 -24.64
CA GLY A 85 -12.43 -0.75 -25.94
C GLY A 85 -13.43 0.41 -26.03
N GLY A 86 -13.38 1.18 -27.11
CA GLY A 86 -14.29 2.31 -27.35
C GLY A 86 -13.89 3.64 -26.69
N THR A 87 -12.76 3.68 -25.98
CA THR A 87 -12.18 4.92 -25.48
C THR A 87 -11.62 5.78 -26.63
N ASN A 88 -11.44 7.08 -26.40
CA ASN A 88 -10.95 7.99 -27.43
C ASN A 88 -9.42 7.86 -27.67
N ASN A 89 -8.87 8.72 -28.52
CA ASN A 89 -7.44 8.75 -28.83
C ASN A 89 -6.56 9.41 -27.74
N LEU A 90 -7.13 9.95 -26.66
CA LEU A 90 -6.41 10.52 -25.52
C LEU A 90 -5.89 9.42 -24.60
N ALA A 91 -6.68 8.37 -24.37
CA ALA A 91 -6.23 7.21 -23.61
C ALA A 91 -5.07 6.51 -24.35
N LYS A 92 -3.89 6.49 -23.71
CA LYS A 92 -2.68 5.86 -24.26
C LYS A 92 -2.25 4.68 -23.41
N PRO A 93 -1.73 3.61 -24.03
CA PRO A 93 -1.06 2.58 -23.26
C PRO A 93 0.19 3.16 -22.60
N SER A 94 0.44 2.76 -21.36
CA SER A 94 1.65 3.15 -20.63
C SER A 94 2.12 2.04 -19.70
N ARG A 95 3.38 2.12 -19.31
CA ARG A 95 3.97 1.31 -18.24
C ARG A 95 4.34 2.22 -17.08
N LEU A 96 4.22 1.67 -15.87
CA LEU A 96 4.62 2.31 -14.63
C LEU A 96 5.55 1.34 -13.88
N ALA A 97 6.53 1.85 -13.18
CA ALA A 97 7.42 1.07 -12.33
C ALA A 97 7.98 1.96 -11.22
N GLY A 98 8.12 1.40 -10.02
CA GLY A 98 8.65 2.16 -8.89
C GLY A 98 8.50 1.43 -7.57
N THR A 99 8.16 2.18 -6.52
CA THR A 99 8.05 1.66 -5.15
C THR A 99 6.68 1.94 -4.55
N VAL A 100 6.21 1.00 -3.73
CA VAL A 100 4.99 1.10 -2.96
C VAL A 100 5.32 1.73 -1.60
N VAL A 101 4.61 2.79 -1.26
CA VAL A 101 4.75 3.50 0.02
C VAL A 101 3.42 3.41 0.78
N PRO A 102 3.26 2.43 1.69
CA PRO A 102 2.08 2.32 2.53
C PRO A 102 2.09 3.37 3.66
N ARG A 103 0.92 3.90 4.00
CA ARG A 103 0.69 4.79 5.15
C ARG A 103 -0.72 4.57 5.71
N GLY A 104 -0.83 3.73 6.73
CA GLY A 104 -2.14 3.31 7.24
C GLY A 104 -2.94 2.62 6.14
N ASP A 105 -4.17 3.08 5.91
CA ASP A 105 -5.02 2.57 4.84
C ASP A 105 -4.75 3.23 3.48
N LEU A 106 -3.73 4.08 3.35
CA LEU A 106 -3.33 4.66 2.07
C LEU A 106 -2.15 3.90 1.47
N VAL A 107 -2.21 3.67 0.18
CA VAL A 107 -1.15 3.04 -0.63
C VAL A 107 -0.75 4.02 -1.71
N THR A 108 0.50 4.47 -1.69
CA THR A 108 1.05 5.30 -2.76
C THR A 108 1.98 4.49 -3.66
N LEU A 109 1.62 4.37 -4.94
CA LEU A 109 2.51 3.91 -5.98
C LEU A 109 3.39 5.09 -6.40
N ARG A 110 4.60 5.17 -5.85
CA ARG A 110 5.57 6.21 -6.21
C ARG A 110 6.30 5.75 -7.44
N ASN A 111 6.04 6.43 -8.56
CA ASN A 111 6.41 5.95 -9.86
C ASN A 111 7.68 6.65 -10.38
N GLU A 112 8.49 5.91 -11.11
CA GLU A 112 9.77 6.36 -11.69
C GLU A 112 9.77 6.22 -13.22
N GLU A 113 8.77 5.54 -13.81
CA GLU A 113 8.62 5.32 -15.26
C GLU A 113 7.22 5.71 -15.75
N GLY A 114 7.12 6.40 -16.89
CA GLY A 114 5.82 6.73 -17.48
C GLY A 114 5.20 8.03 -16.96
N PRO A 115 3.95 8.35 -17.33
CA PRO A 115 3.46 9.72 -17.24
C PRO A 115 2.93 10.10 -15.84
N TRP A 116 2.57 9.12 -15.02
CA TRP A 116 2.04 9.35 -13.68
C TRP A 116 3.19 9.49 -12.67
N PRO A 117 3.40 10.61 -11.97
CA PRO A 117 4.51 10.70 -11.00
C PRO A 117 4.25 9.89 -9.72
N TRP A 118 2.97 9.81 -9.30
CA TRP A 118 2.52 8.92 -8.23
C TRP A 118 1.01 8.70 -8.34
N ILE A 119 0.51 7.63 -7.72
CA ILE A 119 -0.92 7.34 -7.57
C ILE A 119 -1.15 6.96 -6.11
N THR A 120 -2.09 7.61 -5.42
CA THR A 120 -2.45 7.29 -4.04
C THR A 120 -3.87 6.75 -3.99
N LEU A 121 -4.03 5.54 -3.44
CA LEU A 121 -5.32 4.85 -3.31
C LEU A 121 -5.57 4.50 -1.84
N ALA A 122 -6.83 4.47 -1.44
CA ALA A 122 -7.26 3.87 -0.19
C ALA A 122 -7.31 2.34 -0.34
N ARG A 123 -6.97 1.62 0.72
CA ARG A 123 -7.05 0.17 0.83
C ARG A 123 -8.24 -0.21 1.71
N SER A 124 -8.99 -1.21 1.26
CA SER A 124 -9.98 -1.91 2.06
C SER A 124 -9.91 -3.40 1.73
N GLY A 125 -9.25 -4.18 2.60
CA GLY A 125 -8.97 -5.59 2.36
C GLY A 125 -8.17 -5.78 1.06
N ASP A 126 -8.79 -6.50 0.13
CA ASP A 126 -8.24 -6.88 -1.19
C ASP A 126 -8.62 -5.89 -2.30
N THR A 127 -9.05 -4.67 -1.94
CA THR A 127 -9.38 -3.60 -2.90
C THR A 127 -8.54 -2.36 -2.63
N LEU A 128 -7.97 -1.80 -3.70
CA LEU A 128 -7.43 -0.44 -3.74
C LEU A 128 -8.35 0.44 -4.57
N TYR A 129 -8.68 1.63 -4.10
CA TYR A 129 -9.60 2.52 -4.80
C TYR A 129 -9.33 3.99 -4.49
N GLY A 130 -9.73 4.87 -5.39
CA GLY A 130 -9.55 6.30 -5.20
C GLY A 130 -9.82 7.12 -6.45
N VAL A 131 -9.46 8.40 -6.38
CA VAL A 131 -9.47 9.31 -7.52
C VAL A 131 -8.05 9.84 -7.71
N ALA A 132 -7.59 9.87 -8.95
CA ALA A 132 -6.30 10.44 -9.32
C ALA A 132 -6.47 11.40 -10.50
N VAL A 133 -5.48 12.26 -10.74
CA VAL A 133 -5.49 13.18 -11.89
C VAL A 133 -4.67 12.55 -13.00
N ASP A 134 -5.33 12.21 -14.12
CA ASP A 134 -4.63 11.69 -15.29
C ASP A 134 -3.72 12.78 -15.89
N PRO A 135 -2.41 12.53 -16.02
CA PRO A 135 -1.45 13.51 -16.49
C PRO A 135 -1.65 13.88 -17.98
N ALA A 136 -2.21 12.99 -18.80
CA ALA A 136 -2.46 13.24 -20.22
C ALA A 136 -3.71 14.11 -20.43
N THR A 137 -4.79 13.86 -19.67
CA THR A 137 -6.06 14.59 -19.82
C THR A 137 -6.27 15.70 -18.80
N GLN A 138 -5.46 15.75 -17.74
CA GLN A 138 -5.63 16.60 -16.55
C GLN A 138 -6.98 16.41 -15.86
N ALA A 139 -7.63 15.27 -16.12
CA ALA A 139 -8.95 14.95 -15.61
C ALA A 139 -8.88 14.05 -14.37
N ASN A 140 -9.91 14.13 -13.53
CA ASN A 140 -10.09 13.19 -12.45
C ASN A 140 -10.55 11.84 -13.02
N VAL A 141 -9.80 10.78 -12.73
CA VAL A 141 -10.18 9.40 -13.01
C VAL A 141 -10.43 8.65 -11.71
N MET A 142 -11.53 7.93 -11.66
CA MET A 142 -11.80 7.00 -10.56
C MET A 142 -11.09 5.70 -10.85
N MET A 143 -10.29 5.22 -9.90
CA MET A 143 -9.54 3.98 -10.03
C MET A 143 -10.05 2.94 -9.03
N LYS A 144 -10.11 1.68 -9.46
CA LYS A 144 -10.35 0.53 -8.59
C LYS A 144 -9.50 -0.63 -9.06
N LEU A 145 -8.73 -1.22 -8.15
CA LEU A 145 -7.93 -2.42 -8.34
C LEU A 145 -8.33 -3.45 -7.29
N VAL A 146 -8.36 -4.71 -7.69
CA VAL A 146 -8.75 -5.85 -6.87
C VAL A 146 -7.62 -6.87 -6.91
N HIS A 147 -7.25 -7.41 -5.76
CA HIS A 147 -6.23 -8.44 -5.68
C HIS A 147 -6.68 -9.72 -6.40
N ASP A 148 -5.81 -10.38 -7.15
CA ASP A 148 -6.18 -11.53 -8.01
C ASP A 148 -6.80 -12.69 -7.25
N ASP A 149 -6.39 -12.92 -6.00
CA ASP A 149 -6.99 -13.94 -5.13
C ASP A 149 -8.48 -13.67 -4.85
N SER A 150 -8.94 -12.45 -5.09
CA SER A 150 -10.33 -11.99 -4.96
C SER A 150 -10.98 -11.63 -6.30
N TRP A 151 -10.27 -11.72 -7.41
CA TRP A 151 -10.86 -11.60 -8.75
C TRP A 151 -11.72 -12.84 -8.99
N PRO A 152 -13.00 -12.71 -9.41
CA PRO A 152 -13.74 -13.88 -9.85
C PRO A 152 -13.00 -14.44 -11.06
N SER A 153 -12.28 -15.54 -10.88
CA SER A 153 -11.61 -16.27 -11.94
C SER A 153 -12.57 -16.33 -13.10
N ALA A 154 -12.20 -15.73 -14.24
CA ALA A 154 -13.01 -15.85 -15.44
C ALA A 154 -13.30 -17.34 -15.60
N SER A 155 -14.57 -17.70 -15.46
CA SER A 155 -15.05 -19.06 -15.62
C SER A 155 -14.41 -19.61 -16.88
N GLY A 156 -13.66 -20.70 -16.74
CA GLY A 156 -12.98 -21.35 -17.86
C GLY A 156 -13.95 -21.58 -19.02
N PRO A 157 -13.46 -21.66 -20.27
CA PRO A 157 -14.32 -21.74 -21.44
C PRO A 157 -15.34 -22.85 -21.23
N GLY A 158 -16.61 -22.43 -21.10
CA GLY A 158 -17.73 -23.33 -21.01
C GLY A 158 -17.67 -24.23 -22.23
N ARG A 159 -17.43 -25.52 -22.00
CA ARG A 159 -17.64 -26.56 -22.99
C ARG A 159 -19.11 -26.46 -23.41
N GLY A 160 -19.37 -25.81 -24.54
CA GLY A 160 -20.70 -25.73 -25.11
C GLY A 160 -21.26 -27.15 -25.32
N PRO A 161 -22.57 -27.35 -25.16
CA PRO A 161 -23.17 -28.63 -25.47
C PRO A 161 -23.05 -28.86 -26.97
N GLY A 162 -22.32 -29.92 -27.33
CA GLY A 162 -22.27 -30.40 -28.70
C GLY A 162 -23.68 -30.64 -29.24
N ARG A 163 -23.90 -30.19 -30.47
CA ARG A 163 -24.90 -30.73 -31.39
C ARG A 163 -24.20 -31.01 -32.70
#